data_AF-A0AA38CYT7-F1
#
_entry.id   AF-A0AA38CYT7-F1
#
_cell.length_a   1.000
_cell.length_b   1.000
_cell.length_c   1.000
_cell.angle_alpha   90.00
_cell.angle_beta   90.00
_cell.angle_gamma   90.00
#
_symmetry.space_group_name_H-M   'P 1'
#
loop_
_entity.id
_entity.type
_entity.pdbx_description
1 polymer ?
#
loop_
_entity_poly.entity_id
_entity_poly.type
_entity_poly.pdbx_seq_one_letter_code
_entity_poly.pdbx_strand_id
1 'polypeptide(L)'
;MEEFILSLFMGNKELKKTTLYQILIGKHTTSVLCYAYFHDLLPYFSALPTLEEEKFDQEIAKLVYNGWVRQDQQQLILESNPLSSNLLHTPVFRSLDFFQFGRKEEVCWRSFRFLLQAASFLGKKAEYVPLENAPIYTQRVREVIHQYGQDLPEIIYQETSHLFQHLTEEHANLLAQALSGFHQEGAAFFN
;
A
#
# COMPACT_ATOMS: atom_id res chain seq x y z
N MET A 1 -1.84 11.64 -11.96
CA MET A 1 -2.34 10.39 -12.56
C MET A 1 -1.53 10.06 -13.81
N GLU A 2 -1.32 11.04 -14.69
CA GLU A 2 -0.34 10.98 -15.80
C GLU A 2 1.02 10.39 -15.41
N GLU A 3 1.67 10.92 -14.36
CA GLU A 3 2.99 10.43 -13.92
C GLU A 3 2.99 8.95 -13.49
N PHE A 4 1.91 8.52 -12.82
CA PHE A 4 1.73 7.14 -12.41
C PHE A 4 1.57 6.23 -13.63
N ILE A 5 0.72 6.58 -14.59
CA ILE A 5 0.50 5.80 -15.81
C ILE A 5 1.79 5.70 -16.63
N LEU A 6 2.53 6.80 -16.80
CA LEU A 6 3.84 6.80 -17.48
C LEU A 6 4.85 5.88 -16.77
N SER A 7 4.80 5.86 -15.44
CA SER A 7 5.67 4.99 -14.65
C SER A 7 5.35 3.51 -14.83
N LEU A 8 4.17 3.11 -15.31
CA LEU A 8 3.84 1.69 -15.55
C LEU A 8 4.59 1.09 -16.76
N PHE A 9 5.19 1.90 -17.62
CA PHE A 9 6.00 1.44 -18.75
C PHE A 9 7.44 0.99 -18.34
N MET A 10 7.66 0.68 -17.06
CA MET A 10 8.97 0.37 -16.44
C MET A 10 9.79 -0.71 -17.15
N GLY A 11 9.16 -1.83 -17.51
CA GLY A 11 9.82 -2.96 -18.15
C GLY A 11 9.46 -3.11 -19.64
N ASN A 12 8.43 -2.38 -20.09
CA ASN A 12 7.90 -2.52 -21.43
C ASN A 12 7.43 -1.16 -21.97
N LYS A 13 7.99 -0.77 -23.12
CA LYS A 13 7.57 0.44 -23.84
C LYS A 13 6.19 0.30 -24.45
N GLU A 14 5.65 -0.90 -24.50
CA GLU A 14 4.39 -1.21 -25.16
C GLU A 14 3.43 -1.91 -24.19
N LEU A 15 2.25 -1.33 -24.01
CA LEU A 15 1.20 -1.89 -23.15
C LEU A 15 -0.14 -1.90 -23.88
N LYS A 16 -0.90 -2.99 -23.75
CA LYS A 16 -2.26 -3.05 -24.30
C LYS A 16 -3.21 -2.22 -23.44
N LYS A 17 -3.82 -1.18 -24.02
CA LYS A 17 -4.69 -0.21 -23.35
C LYS A 17 -5.76 -0.88 -22.48
N THR A 18 -6.56 -1.77 -23.07
CA THR A 18 -7.67 -2.45 -22.38
C THR A 18 -7.18 -3.32 -21.23
N THR A 19 -6.05 -3.98 -21.40
CA THR A 19 -5.50 -4.88 -20.38
C THR A 19 -4.86 -4.07 -19.25
N LEU A 20 -4.20 -2.96 -19.56
CA LEU A 20 -3.70 -2.02 -18.57
C LEU A 20 -4.84 -1.49 -17.68
N TYR A 21 -5.95 -1.05 -18.27
CA TYR A 21 -7.15 -0.66 -17.50
C TYR A 21 -7.65 -1.80 -16.59
N GLN A 22 -7.80 -3.00 -17.15
CA GLN A 22 -8.25 -4.18 -16.42
C GLN A 22 -7.32 -4.56 -15.25
N ILE A 23 -6.01 -4.39 -15.40
CA ILE A 23 -5.04 -4.59 -14.32
C ILE A 23 -5.28 -3.58 -13.21
N LEU A 24 -5.41 -2.30 -13.55
CA LEU A 24 -5.56 -1.22 -12.56
C LEU A 24 -6.84 -1.37 -11.73
N ILE A 25 -7.94 -1.81 -12.31
CA ILE A 25 -9.18 -2.08 -11.56
C ILE A 25 -9.15 -3.44 -10.83
N GLY A 26 -8.28 -4.36 -11.26
CA GLY A 26 -8.12 -5.69 -10.65
C GLY A 26 -9.07 -6.74 -11.22
N LYS A 27 -9.25 -6.79 -12.55
CA LYS A 27 -10.07 -7.81 -13.20
C LYS A 27 -9.40 -9.18 -13.09
N HIS A 28 -10.00 -10.08 -12.29
CA HIS A 28 -9.47 -11.43 -12.04
C HIS A 28 -9.78 -12.43 -13.17
N THR A 29 -9.22 -12.21 -14.36
CA THR A 29 -9.17 -13.24 -15.41
C THR A 29 -7.75 -13.76 -15.58
N THR A 30 -7.60 -15.03 -15.94
CA THR A 30 -6.29 -15.65 -16.17
C THR A 30 -5.46 -14.87 -17.17
N SER A 31 -6.09 -14.37 -18.26
CA SER A 31 -5.40 -13.58 -19.28
C SER A 31 -4.83 -12.26 -18.74
N VAL A 32 -5.58 -11.56 -17.87
CA VAL A 32 -5.14 -10.29 -17.26
C VAL A 32 -4.01 -10.54 -16.26
N LEU A 33 -4.13 -11.56 -15.42
CA LEU A 33 -3.10 -11.92 -14.44
C LEU A 33 -1.80 -12.36 -15.11
N CYS A 34 -1.87 -13.21 -16.14
CA CYS A 34 -0.70 -13.60 -16.92
C CYS A 34 -0.05 -12.39 -17.59
N TYR A 35 -0.84 -11.50 -18.21
CA TYR A 35 -0.31 -10.28 -18.79
C TYR A 35 0.38 -9.41 -17.74
N ALA A 36 -0.24 -9.21 -16.58
CA ALA A 36 0.34 -8.42 -15.50
C ALA A 36 1.68 -9.00 -15.02
N TYR A 37 1.77 -10.32 -14.90
CA TYR A 37 2.99 -11.02 -14.53
C TYR A 37 4.10 -10.84 -15.58
N PHE A 38 3.82 -11.07 -16.86
CA PHE A 38 4.83 -10.98 -17.93
C PHE A 38 5.29 -9.55 -18.23
N HIS A 39 4.56 -8.54 -17.76
CA HIS A 39 4.87 -7.12 -17.97
C HIS A 39 5.29 -6.40 -16.68
N ASP A 40 5.59 -7.13 -15.59
CA ASP A 40 5.98 -6.57 -14.29
C ASP A 40 4.95 -5.57 -13.70
N LEU A 41 3.67 -5.75 -14.06
CA LEU A 41 2.55 -4.93 -13.58
C LEU A 41 1.78 -5.56 -12.42
N LEU A 42 2.14 -6.78 -12.03
CA LEU A 42 1.43 -7.52 -10.97
C LEU A 42 1.38 -6.76 -9.64
N PRO A 43 2.44 -6.08 -9.16
CA PRO A 43 2.37 -5.27 -7.94
C PRO A 43 1.31 -4.17 -7.96
N TYR A 44 0.89 -3.73 -9.16
CA TYR A 44 -0.10 -2.66 -9.36
C TYR A 44 -1.50 -3.20 -9.68
N PHE A 45 -1.70 -4.51 -9.57
CA PHE A 45 -3.01 -5.13 -9.78
C PHE A 45 -4.01 -4.61 -8.74
N SER A 46 -5.14 -4.10 -9.23
CA SER A 46 -6.14 -3.40 -8.41
C SER A 46 -5.58 -2.16 -7.68
N ALA A 47 -4.60 -1.45 -8.24
CA ALA A 47 -4.13 -0.18 -7.65
C ALA A 47 -5.23 0.90 -7.64
N LEU A 48 -6.18 0.86 -8.59
CA LEU A 48 -7.25 1.85 -8.78
C LEU A 48 -8.61 1.16 -9.02
N PRO A 49 -9.21 0.51 -8.00
CA PRO A 49 -10.42 -0.32 -8.16
C PRO A 49 -11.66 0.45 -8.63
N THR A 50 -11.72 1.74 -8.29
CA THR A 50 -12.85 2.63 -8.56
C THR A 50 -12.60 3.49 -9.80
N LEU A 51 -11.57 3.18 -10.60
CA LEU A 51 -11.27 3.90 -11.83
C LEU A 51 -12.32 3.61 -12.90
N GLU A 52 -13.04 4.65 -13.29
CA GLU A 52 -13.96 4.63 -14.43
C GLU A 52 -13.18 4.56 -15.75
N GLU A 53 -13.73 3.83 -16.72
CA GLU A 53 -13.10 3.63 -18.03
C GLU A 53 -12.99 4.95 -18.80
N GLU A 54 -14.01 5.80 -18.74
CA GLU A 54 -14.00 7.11 -19.38
C GLU A 54 -12.88 8.01 -18.83
N LYS A 55 -12.66 7.96 -17.51
CA LYS A 55 -11.59 8.71 -16.86
C LYS A 55 -10.22 8.18 -17.27
N PHE A 56 -10.06 6.86 -17.32
CA PHE A 56 -8.82 6.26 -17.80
C PHE A 56 -8.53 6.70 -19.24
N ASP A 57 -9.53 6.66 -20.11
CA ASP A 57 -9.43 7.05 -21.51
C ASP A 57 -9.08 8.54 -21.69
N GLN A 58 -9.65 9.42 -20.86
CA GLN A 58 -9.28 10.83 -20.83
C GLN A 58 -7.81 11.04 -20.47
N GLU A 59 -7.30 10.31 -19.48
CA GLU A 59 -5.89 10.41 -19.07
C GLU A 59 -4.96 9.89 -20.18
N ILE A 60 -5.30 8.78 -20.83
CA ILE A 60 -4.56 8.29 -22.01
C ILE A 60 -4.57 9.34 -23.13
N ALA A 61 -5.72 9.97 -23.41
CA ALA A 61 -5.82 11.00 -24.44
C ALA A 61 -4.92 12.21 -24.15
N LYS A 62 -4.77 12.62 -22.88
CA LYS A 62 -3.82 13.66 -22.48
C LYS A 62 -2.37 13.25 -22.74
N LEU A 63 -1.98 12.02 -22.37
CA LEU A 63 -0.64 11.50 -22.63
C LEU A 63 -0.32 11.45 -24.13
N VAL A 64 -1.32 11.13 -24.96
CA VAL A 64 -1.19 11.13 -26.43
C VAL A 64 -1.09 12.55 -26.97
N TYR A 65 -1.94 13.46 -26.51
CA TYR A 65 -1.90 14.87 -26.91
C TYR A 65 -0.54 15.52 -26.59
N ASN A 66 0.04 15.18 -25.44
CA ASN A 66 1.36 15.68 -25.01
C ASN A 66 2.54 15.00 -25.74
N GLY A 67 2.29 14.00 -26.59
CA GLY A 67 3.33 13.28 -27.34
C GLY A 67 4.19 12.34 -26.48
N TRP A 68 3.73 12.00 -25.27
CA TRP A 68 4.46 11.10 -24.38
C TRP A 68 4.17 9.62 -24.71
N VAL A 69 2.95 9.35 -25.13
CA VAL A 69 2.49 8.02 -25.56
C VAL A 69 1.89 8.12 -26.95
N ARG A 70 2.17 7.17 -27.83
CA ARG A 70 1.43 6.98 -29.08
C ARG A 70 0.45 5.83 -28.90
N GLN A 71 -0.78 6.02 -29.37
CA GLN A 71 -1.74 4.93 -29.44
C GLN A 71 -1.76 4.34 -30.85
N ASP A 72 -1.52 3.03 -30.95
CA ASP A 72 -1.61 2.26 -32.18
C ASP A 72 -2.65 1.15 -32.00
N GLN A 73 -3.84 1.33 -32.58
CA GLN A 73 -5.01 0.48 -32.34
C GLN A 73 -5.31 0.33 -30.82
N GLN A 74 -4.96 -0.81 -30.25
CA GLN A 74 -5.15 -1.18 -28.84
C GLN A 74 -3.86 -1.15 -28.01
N GLN A 75 -2.74 -0.80 -28.63
CA GLN A 75 -1.44 -0.67 -27.98
C GLN A 75 -1.15 0.80 -27.65
N LEU A 76 -0.55 0.99 -26.47
CA LEU A 76 0.03 2.24 -26.01
C LEU A 76 1.53 2.07 -26.07
N ILE A 77 2.22 2.97 -26.74
CA ILE A 77 3.65 2.91 -27.00
C ILE A 77 4.27 4.16 -26.40
N LEU A 78 5.23 4.02 -25.49
CA LEU A 78 5.96 5.11 -24.89
C LEU A 78 6.93 5.73 -25.90
N GLU A 79 6.66 6.97 -26.32
CA GLU A 79 7.49 7.73 -27.28
C GLU A 79 8.51 8.60 -26.54
N SER A 80 8.04 9.32 -25.53
CA SER A 80 8.89 10.18 -24.70
C SER A 80 8.41 10.15 -23.26
N ASN A 81 9.34 10.06 -22.32
CA ASN A 81 9.02 10.18 -20.89
C ASN A 81 9.52 11.54 -20.41
N PRO A 82 8.63 12.50 -20.14
CA PRO A 82 9.03 13.81 -19.59
C PRO A 82 9.58 13.68 -18.16
N LEU A 83 9.36 12.54 -17.50
CA LEU A 83 9.79 12.32 -16.12
C LEU A 83 11.28 11.96 -16.11
N SER A 84 12.07 12.80 -15.43
CA SER A 84 13.50 12.56 -15.18
C SER A 84 13.75 11.37 -14.26
N SER A 85 12.75 10.97 -13.48
CA SER A 85 12.79 9.83 -12.56
C SER A 85 11.47 9.08 -12.61
N ASN A 86 11.54 7.75 -12.57
CA ASN A 86 10.34 6.93 -12.48
C ASN A 86 9.82 6.90 -11.04
N LEU A 87 8.59 7.36 -10.84
CA LEU A 87 7.93 7.44 -9.53
C LEU A 87 7.94 6.08 -8.82
N LEU A 88 7.66 5.00 -9.56
CA LEU A 88 7.57 3.64 -9.03
C LEU A 88 8.94 3.01 -8.70
N HIS A 89 10.04 3.59 -9.18
CA HIS A 89 11.40 3.18 -8.79
C HIS A 89 11.88 3.81 -7.48
N THR A 90 11.19 4.83 -6.97
CA THR A 90 11.52 5.41 -5.68
C THR A 90 11.31 4.36 -4.58
N PRO A 91 12.20 4.29 -3.55
CA PRO A 91 12.16 3.22 -2.55
C PRO A 91 10.78 3.00 -1.90
N VAL A 92 10.04 4.09 -1.68
CA VAL A 92 8.69 4.08 -1.07
C VAL A 92 7.67 3.31 -1.91
N PHE A 93 7.71 3.45 -3.24
CA PHE A 93 6.75 2.79 -4.13
C PHE A 93 7.18 1.37 -4.51
N ARG A 94 8.46 1.02 -4.37
CA ARG A 94 8.96 -0.34 -4.61
C ARG A 94 8.40 -1.37 -3.63
N SER A 95 8.10 -0.95 -2.40
CA SER A 95 7.46 -1.80 -1.40
C SER A 95 5.96 -1.98 -1.59
N LEU A 96 5.33 -1.26 -2.55
CA LEU A 96 3.91 -1.43 -2.84
C LEU A 96 3.71 -2.65 -3.71
N ASP A 97 3.13 -3.69 -3.10
CA ASP A 97 2.60 -4.85 -3.82
C ASP A 97 1.13 -5.03 -3.45
N PHE A 98 0.24 -4.41 -4.23
CA PHE A 98 -1.20 -4.50 -4.04
C PHE A 98 -1.73 -5.90 -4.31
N PHE A 99 -1.02 -6.71 -5.11
CA PHE A 99 -1.41 -8.08 -5.38
C PHE A 99 -1.11 -8.98 -4.16
N GLN A 100 0.07 -8.85 -3.56
CA GLN A 100 0.47 -9.62 -2.38
C GLN A 100 -0.27 -9.16 -1.11
N PHE A 101 -0.34 -7.85 -0.87
CA PHE A 101 -0.86 -7.30 0.39
C PHE A 101 -2.33 -6.90 0.34
N GLY A 102 -2.92 -6.77 -0.85
CA GLY A 102 -4.37 -6.74 -1.07
C GLY A 102 -5.12 -5.50 -0.58
N ARG A 103 -4.56 -4.29 -0.70
CA ARG A 103 -5.12 -3.03 -0.16
C ARG A 103 -5.63 -3.17 1.29
N LYS A 104 -4.84 -3.85 2.12
CA LYS A 104 -5.15 -4.09 3.52
C LYS A 104 -4.47 -3.09 4.44
N GLU A 105 -3.98 -1.96 3.92
CA GLU A 105 -3.27 -0.94 4.70
C GLU A 105 -4.02 -0.55 5.96
N GLU A 106 -5.33 -0.28 5.85
CA GLU A 106 -6.16 0.10 7.00
C GLU A 106 -6.27 -1.05 8.01
N VAL A 107 -6.56 -2.26 7.53
CA VAL A 107 -6.71 -3.45 8.37
C VAL A 107 -5.39 -3.80 9.06
N CYS A 108 -4.27 -3.73 8.36
CA CYS A 108 -2.92 -3.95 8.87
C CYS A 108 -2.56 -2.89 9.91
N TRP A 109 -2.81 -1.61 9.62
CA TRP A 109 -2.52 -0.51 10.53
C TRP A 109 -3.34 -0.58 11.82
N ARG A 110 -4.64 -0.88 11.72
CA ARG A 110 -5.52 -1.12 12.87
C ARG A 110 -5.06 -2.32 13.70
N SER A 111 -4.70 -3.42 13.04
CA SER A 111 -4.16 -4.62 13.70
C SER A 111 -2.87 -4.29 14.47
N PHE A 112 -1.95 -3.56 13.84
CA PHE A 112 -0.67 -3.17 14.45
C PHE A 112 -0.85 -2.26 15.67
N ARG A 113 -1.65 -1.18 15.55
CA ARG A 113 -1.92 -0.27 16.66
C ARG A 113 -2.54 -0.99 17.85
N PHE A 114 -3.50 -1.89 17.58
CA PHE A 114 -4.14 -2.63 18.64
C PHE A 114 -3.20 -3.65 19.31
N LEU A 115 -2.36 -4.32 18.52
CA LEU A 115 -1.33 -5.22 19.05
C LEU A 115 -0.36 -4.47 19.97
N LEU A 116 0.12 -3.29 19.55
CA LEU A 116 1.03 -2.47 20.33
C LEU A 116 0.38 -1.98 21.63
N GLN A 117 -0.89 -1.54 21.58
CA GLN A 117 -1.64 -1.21 22.78
C GLN A 117 -1.68 -2.40 23.73
N ALA A 118 -2.13 -3.57 23.26
CA ALA A 118 -2.27 -4.76 24.07
C ALA A 118 -0.93 -5.22 24.68
N ALA A 119 0.15 -5.19 23.91
CA ALA A 119 1.49 -5.51 24.39
C ALA A 119 1.96 -4.53 25.47
N SER A 120 1.68 -3.22 25.32
CA SER A 120 2.09 -2.23 26.31
C SER A 120 1.45 -2.42 27.70
N PHE A 121 0.25 -3.01 27.74
CA PHE A 121 -0.52 -3.34 28.96
C PHE A 121 -0.17 -4.74 29.53
N LEU A 122 0.45 -5.61 28.72
CA LEU A 122 0.77 -6.98 29.10
C LEU A 122 1.67 -7.00 30.34
N GLY A 123 1.29 -7.80 31.34
CA GLY A 123 2.02 -7.91 32.61
C GLY A 123 1.88 -6.70 33.55
N LYS A 124 1.16 -5.63 33.15
CA LYS A 124 0.99 -4.40 33.95
C LYS A 124 -0.44 -4.21 34.44
N LYS A 125 -1.41 -4.22 33.52
CA LYS A 125 -2.84 -4.04 33.86
C LYS A 125 -3.71 -4.79 32.86
N ALA A 126 -4.59 -5.64 33.37
CA ALA A 126 -5.49 -6.45 32.55
C ALA A 126 -6.62 -5.62 31.90
N GLU A 127 -7.07 -4.56 32.58
CA GLU A 127 -8.21 -3.75 32.14
C GLU A 127 -7.75 -2.46 31.44
N TYR A 128 -8.19 -2.31 30.19
CA TYR A 128 -8.05 -1.11 29.40
C TYR A 128 -9.16 -1.06 28.35
N VAL A 129 -9.40 0.13 27.77
CA VAL A 129 -10.34 0.28 26.67
C VAL A 129 -9.62 -0.12 25.37
N PRO A 130 -10.00 -1.23 24.71
CA PRO A 130 -9.33 -1.68 23.51
C PRO A 130 -9.62 -0.75 22.34
N LEU A 131 -8.60 -0.49 21.51
CA LEU A 131 -8.77 0.25 20.25
C LEU A 131 -9.67 -0.49 19.25
N GLU A 132 -9.73 -1.82 19.33
CA GLU A 132 -10.50 -2.66 18.41
C GLU A 132 -11.32 -3.72 19.14
N ASN A 133 -12.58 -3.88 18.73
CA ASN A 133 -13.50 -4.88 19.28
C ASN A 133 -13.91 -5.95 18.28
N ALA A 134 -13.64 -5.75 16.98
CA ALA A 134 -14.08 -6.69 15.95
C ALA A 134 -13.25 -7.98 15.98
N PRO A 135 -13.89 -9.16 15.79
CA PRO A 135 -13.20 -10.47 15.85
C PRO A 135 -11.95 -10.59 14.99
N ILE A 136 -11.93 -9.96 13.81
CA ILE A 136 -10.79 -9.98 12.90
C ILE A 136 -9.51 -9.39 13.51
N TYR A 137 -9.64 -8.41 14.42
CA TYR A 137 -8.51 -7.79 15.11
C TYR A 137 -8.21 -8.49 16.43
N THR A 138 -9.24 -8.77 17.22
CA THR A 138 -9.09 -9.37 18.56
C THR A 138 -8.53 -10.78 18.51
N GLN A 139 -8.94 -11.59 17.53
CA GLN A 139 -8.40 -12.93 17.37
C GLN A 139 -6.91 -12.91 16.98
N ARG A 140 -6.51 -12.04 16.03
CA ARG A 140 -5.10 -11.90 15.61
C ARG A 140 -4.20 -11.47 16.76
N VAL A 141 -4.60 -10.44 17.51
CA VAL A 141 -3.82 -9.95 18.65
C VAL A 141 -3.72 -11.04 19.74
N ARG A 142 -4.80 -11.78 19.98
CA ARG A 142 -4.79 -12.91 20.93
C ARG A 142 -3.81 -14.01 20.51
N GLU A 143 -3.79 -14.37 19.24
CA GLU A 143 -2.85 -15.37 18.69
C GLU A 143 -1.40 -14.93 18.87
N VAL A 144 -1.07 -13.67 18.56
CA VAL A 144 0.27 -13.13 18.74
C VAL A 144 0.67 -13.07 20.22
N ILE A 145 -0.21 -12.59 21.12
CA ILE A 145 0.05 -12.59 22.57
C ILE A 145 0.25 -14.01 23.08
N HIS A 146 -0.51 -14.98 22.60
CA HIS A 146 -0.35 -16.38 23.00
C HIS A 146 0.99 -16.97 22.54
N GLN A 147 1.42 -16.62 21.32
CA GLN A 147 2.66 -17.10 20.72
C GLN A 147 3.90 -16.55 21.44
N TYR A 148 3.95 -15.25 21.73
CA TYR A 148 5.13 -14.58 22.27
C TYR A 148 5.08 -14.33 23.77
N GLY A 149 3.91 -14.41 24.40
CA GLY A 149 3.77 -14.26 25.84
C GLY A 149 4.37 -12.96 26.38
N GLN A 150 5.09 -13.06 27.49
CA GLN A 150 5.68 -11.90 28.19
C GLN A 150 6.83 -11.22 27.44
N ASP A 151 7.38 -11.86 26.40
CA ASP A 151 8.46 -11.27 25.60
C ASP A 151 7.95 -10.27 24.55
N LEU A 152 6.65 -10.33 24.24
CA LEU A 152 6.01 -9.51 23.21
C LEU A 152 6.26 -7.99 23.36
N PRO A 153 6.18 -7.37 24.56
CA PRO A 153 6.36 -5.93 24.68
C PRO A 153 7.75 -5.47 24.25
N GLU A 154 8.79 -6.25 24.58
CA GLU A 154 10.17 -5.94 24.20
C GLU A 154 10.38 -6.15 22.70
N ILE A 155 9.88 -7.26 22.15
CA ILE A 155 9.95 -7.56 20.71
C ILE A 155 9.30 -6.45 19.89
N ILE A 156 8.06 -6.07 20.23
CA ILE A 156 7.33 -5.01 19.51
C ILE A 156 8.04 -3.67 19.63
N TYR A 157 8.58 -3.34 20.81
CA TYR A 157 9.32 -2.10 21.00
C TYR A 157 10.54 -2.05 20.08
N GLN A 158 11.35 -3.12 20.05
CA GLN A 158 12.55 -3.18 19.23
C GLN A 158 12.22 -3.13 17.73
N GLU A 159 11.27 -3.95 17.28
CA GLU A 159 10.87 -3.99 15.86
C GLU A 159 10.28 -2.66 15.40
N THR A 160 9.37 -2.06 16.20
CA THR A 160 8.75 -0.78 15.86
C THR A 160 9.79 0.34 15.82
N SER A 161 10.70 0.36 16.81
CA SER A 161 11.76 1.37 16.88
C SER A 161 12.72 1.24 15.70
N HIS A 162 13.11 0.01 15.34
CA HIS A 162 13.94 -0.26 14.16
C HIS A 162 13.24 0.15 12.86
N LEU A 163 11.94 -0.12 12.71
CA LEU A 163 11.16 0.33 11.56
C LEU A 163 11.14 1.85 11.46
N PHE A 164 10.94 2.56 12.58
CA PHE A 164 10.82 4.02 12.58
C PHE A 164 12.15 4.72 12.27
N GLN A 165 13.30 4.08 12.54
CA GLN A 165 14.62 4.59 12.13
C GLN A 165 14.81 4.69 10.61
N HIS A 166 14.00 3.99 9.83
CA HIS A 166 14.03 4.06 8.36
C HIS A 166 13.15 5.18 7.80
N LEU A 167 12.41 5.88 8.67
CA LEU A 167 11.54 7.00 8.31
C LEU A 167 12.24 8.33 8.59
N THR A 168 11.75 9.40 7.95
CA THR A 168 12.14 10.75 8.36
C THR A 168 11.62 11.01 9.78
N GLU A 169 12.29 11.88 10.52
CA GLU A 169 11.89 12.24 11.88
C GLU A 169 10.43 12.71 11.95
N GLU A 170 10.00 13.52 10.97
CA GLU A 170 8.62 13.99 10.85
C GLU A 170 7.62 12.82 10.73
N HIS A 171 7.85 11.87 9.81
CA HIS A 171 6.95 10.73 9.62
C HIS A 171 6.98 9.78 10.82
N ALA A 172 8.16 9.52 11.39
CA ALA A 172 8.30 8.69 12.58
C ALA A 172 7.53 9.28 13.77
N ASN A 173 7.67 10.59 14.00
CA ASN A 173 6.97 11.29 15.08
C ASN A 173 5.46 11.30 14.87
N LEU A 174 4.98 11.54 13.64
CA LEU A 174 3.56 11.48 13.31
C LEU A 174 2.98 10.10 13.61
N LEU A 175 3.64 9.03 13.15
CA LEU A 175 3.19 7.67 13.41
C LEU A 175 3.25 7.32 14.90
N ALA A 176 4.32 7.72 15.61
CA ALA A 176 4.47 7.46 17.04
C ALA A 176 3.35 8.13 17.86
N GLN A 177 2.99 9.35 17.51
CA GLN A 177 1.89 10.07 18.15
C GLN A 177 0.55 9.37 17.93
N ALA A 178 0.36 8.60 16.85
CA ALA A 178 -0.85 7.83 16.58
C ALA A 178 -1.00 6.58 17.45
N LEU A 179 0.05 6.16 18.16
CA LEU A 179 0.09 4.91 18.92
C LEU A 179 -0.46 5.12 20.34
N SER A 180 -1.28 4.17 20.80
CA SER A 180 -1.77 4.13 22.18
C SER A 180 -1.06 3.02 22.94
N GLY A 181 -0.75 3.28 24.21
CA GLY A 181 -0.21 2.31 25.13
C GLY A 181 -0.55 2.62 26.59
N PHE A 182 0.11 1.93 27.52
CA PHE A 182 -0.21 1.99 28.95
C PHE A 182 -0.24 3.40 29.57
N HIS A 183 0.62 4.31 29.10
CA HIS A 183 0.72 5.69 29.61
C HIS A 183 0.33 6.77 28.59
N GLN A 184 -0.05 6.39 27.38
CA GLN A 184 -0.26 7.34 26.30
C GLN A 184 -1.48 6.94 25.48
N GLU A 185 -2.37 7.89 25.27
CA GLU A 185 -3.43 7.76 24.27
C GLU A 185 -2.91 8.35 22.96
N GLY A 186 -3.08 7.61 21.87
CA GLY A 186 -2.69 8.05 20.53
C GLY A 186 -3.55 9.21 20.07
N ALA A 187 -2.93 10.19 19.43
CA ALA A 187 -3.61 11.32 18.81
C ALA A 187 -4.49 10.85 17.64
N ALA A 188 -5.70 11.38 17.58
CA ALA A 188 -6.55 11.26 16.41
C ALA A 188 -6.19 12.38 15.42
N PHE A 189 -5.59 12.00 14.29
CA PHE A 189 -5.38 12.92 13.17
C PHE A 189 -6.72 13.09 12.44
N PHE A 190 -7.52 14.06 12.87
CA PHE A 190 -8.65 14.53 12.09
C PHE A 190 -8.12 15.53 11.06
N ASN A 191 -8.13 15.13 9.78
CA ASN A 191 -8.04 16.06 8.65
C ASN A 191 -9.46 16.41 8.18
#